data_AF-A0A3S4JCX2-F1
#
_entry.id   AF-A0A3S4JCX2-F1
#
_cell.length_a   1.000
_cell.length_b   1.000
_cell.length_c   1.000
_cell.angle_alpha   90.00
_cell.angle_beta   90.00
_cell.angle_gamma   90.00
#
_symmetry.space_group_name_H-M   'P 1'
#
loop_
_entity.id
_entity.type
_entity.pdbx_description
1 polymer ?
#
loop_
_entity_poly.entity_id
_entity_poly.type
_entity_poly.pdbx_seq_one_letter_code
_entity_poly.pdbx_strand_id
1 'polypeptide(L)'
;MMYINIDTIHYPNHFYVEGAAPGDTVETHAAALRYIDARIDGLLNIFRQTGGETFVIVCSDHGTCYGEDGKYFHSFNHPIVNTVPYMHFLLSGNH
;
A
#
# COMPACT_ATOMS: atom_id res chain seq x y z
N MET A 1 -0.51 20.19 6.61
CA MET A 1 -0.19 18.79 6.90
C MET A 1 -1.43 17.96 6.64
N MET A 2 -1.31 16.88 5.87
CA MET A 2 -2.42 15.97 5.54
C MET A 2 -1.97 14.55 5.83
N TYR A 3 -2.87 13.75 6.39
CA TYR A 3 -2.67 12.32 6.59
C TYR A 3 -3.71 11.56 5.78
N ILE A 4 -3.26 10.55 5.02
CA ILE A 4 -4.11 9.71 4.20
C ILE A 4 -3.80 8.27 4.60
N ASN A 5 -4.82 7.54 5.06
CA ASN A 5 -4.72 6.11 5.31
C ASN A 5 -5.20 5.35 4.07
N ILE A 6 -4.45 4.32 3.67
CA ILE A 6 -4.76 3.47 2.52
C ILE A 6 -4.89 2.03 3.04
N ASP A 7 -6.07 1.44 2.87
CA ASP A 7 -6.44 0.13 3.43
C ASP A 7 -6.33 -1.04 2.44
N THR A 8 -5.91 -0.77 1.19
CA THR A 8 -5.99 -1.71 0.06
C THR A 8 -5.38 -3.10 0.32
N ILE A 9 -4.33 -3.19 1.14
CA ILE A 9 -3.60 -4.45 1.39
C ILE A 9 -4.15 -5.17 2.63
N HIS A 10 -4.99 -4.52 3.43
CA HIS A 10 -5.59 -5.14 4.60
C HIS A 10 -6.54 -6.27 4.15
N TYR A 11 -6.46 -7.41 4.81
CA TYR A 11 -7.30 -8.56 4.47
C TYR A 11 -8.80 -8.25 4.70
N PRO A 12 -9.72 -8.90 3.96
CA PRO A 12 -9.43 -9.80 2.84
C PRO A 12 -8.94 -9.03 1.60
N ASN A 13 -8.05 -9.60 0.79
CA ASN A 13 -7.58 -9.05 -0.49
C ASN A 13 -7.91 -9.96 -1.69
N HIS A 14 -8.47 -11.16 -1.47
CA HIS A 14 -8.89 -12.04 -2.58
C HIS A 14 -9.88 -11.40 -3.57
N PHE A 15 -10.68 -10.42 -3.13
CA PHE A 15 -11.61 -9.71 -4.01
C PHE A 15 -10.92 -8.83 -5.07
N TYR A 16 -9.60 -8.62 -5.00
CA TYR A 16 -8.84 -7.95 -6.07
C TYR A 16 -8.54 -8.87 -7.26
N VAL A 17 -8.85 -10.17 -7.17
CA VAL A 17 -8.73 -11.13 -8.26
C VAL A 17 -10.11 -11.68 -8.61
N GLU A 18 -10.54 -11.44 -9.85
CA GLU A 18 -11.84 -11.92 -10.33
C GLU A 18 -11.92 -13.45 -10.27
N GLY A 19 -12.98 -13.98 -9.67
CA GLY A 19 -13.21 -15.42 -9.54
C GLY A 19 -12.34 -16.13 -8.50
N ALA A 20 -11.53 -15.42 -7.71
CA ALA A 20 -10.76 -16.03 -6.63
C ALA A 20 -11.69 -16.61 -5.55
N ALA A 21 -11.33 -17.79 -5.04
CA ALA A 21 -11.99 -18.36 -3.87
C ALA A 21 -11.69 -17.54 -2.60
N PRO A 22 -12.54 -17.59 -1.56
CA PRO A 22 -12.23 -16.95 -0.29
C PRO A 22 -10.92 -17.47 0.29
N GLY A 23 -10.00 -16.54 0.58
CA GLY A 23 -8.67 -16.85 1.11
C GLY A 23 -7.62 -16.02 0.42
N ASP A 24 -6.88 -15.24 1.22
CA ASP A 24 -5.86 -14.36 0.69
C ASP A 24 -4.56 -15.12 0.43
N THR A 25 -3.90 -14.79 -0.68
CA THR A 25 -2.64 -15.37 -1.13
C THR A 25 -1.65 -14.27 -1.53
N VAL A 26 -0.42 -14.65 -1.85
CA VAL A 26 0.58 -13.73 -2.40
C VAL A 26 0.10 -13.12 -3.73
N GLU A 27 -0.65 -13.88 -4.54
CA GLU A 27 -1.22 -13.39 -5.81
C GLU A 27 -2.27 -12.31 -5.58
N THR A 28 -3.15 -12.49 -4.61
CA THR A 28 -4.21 -11.53 -4.30
C THR A 28 -3.66 -10.29 -3.59
N HIS A 29 -2.61 -10.45 -2.76
CA HIS A 29 -1.80 -9.33 -2.25
C HIS A 29 -1.20 -8.50 -3.40
N ALA A 30 -0.58 -9.15 -4.38
CA ALA A 30 0.02 -8.47 -5.52
C ALA A 30 -1.05 -7.75 -6.38
N ALA A 31 -2.25 -8.33 -6.50
CA ALA A 31 -3.37 -7.67 -7.17
C ALA A 31 -3.83 -6.40 -6.42
N ALA A 32 -3.91 -6.46 -5.09
CA ALA A 32 -4.19 -5.30 -4.25
C ALA A 32 -3.13 -4.21 -4.42
N LEU A 33 -1.84 -4.57 -4.43
CA LEU A 33 -0.75 -3.63 -4.69
C LEU A 33 -0.89 -2.92 -6.05
N ARG A 34 -1.16 -3.68 -7.12
CA ARG A 34 -1.40 -3.09 -8.46
C ARG A 34 -2.61 -2.15 -8.48
N TYR A 35 -3.65 -2.47 -7.71
CA TYR A 35 -4.84 -1.62 -7.62
C TYR A 35 -4.52 -0.24 -7.03
N ILE A 36 -3.76 -0.19 -5.93
CA ILE A 36 -3.39 1.09 -5.32
C ILE A 36 -2.34 1.83 -6.15
N ASP A 37 -1.34 1.13 -6.68
CA ASP A 37 -0.27 1.72 -7.50
C ASP A 37 -0.85 2.55 -8.66
N ALA A 38 -1.86 2.01 -9.37
CA ALA A 38 -2.57 2.70 -10.45
C ALA A 38 -3.36 3.97 -10.03
N ARG A 39 -3.47 4.26 -8.72
CA ARG A 39 -4.22 5.41 -8.16
C ARG A 39 -3.33 6.44 -7.48
N ILE A 40 -2.12 6.06 -7.06
CA ILE A 40 -1.19 6.96 -6.37
C ILE A 40 -0.86 8.17 -7.25
N ASP A 41 -0.62 7.98 -8.55
CA ASP A 41 -0.35 9.08 -9.48
C ASP A 41 -1.51 10.09 -9.55
N GLY A 42 -2.75 9.61 -9.55
CA GLY A 42 -3.94 10.45 -9.52
C GLY A 42 -4.01 11.31 -8.25
N LEU A 43 -3.72 10.70 -7.10
CA LEU A 43 -3.64 11.42 -5.83
C LEU A 43 -2.55 12.49 -5.85
N LEU A 44 -1.33 12.13 -6.28
CA LEU A 44 -0.21 13.07 -6.36
C LEU A 44 -0.53 14.23 -7.32
N ASN A 45 -1.21 13.97 -8.44
CA ASN A 45 -1.63 15.01 -9.37
C ASN A 45 -2.60 16.03 -8.75
N ILE A 46 -3.51 15.60 -7.86
CA ILE A 46 -4.37 16.52 -7.11
C ILE A 46 -3.53 17.45 -6.23
N PHE A 47 -2.51 16.91 -5.56
CA PHE A 47 -1.59 17.74 -4.76
C PHE A 47 -0.80 18.72 -5.62
N ARG A 48 -0.34 18.32 -6.82
CA ARG A 48 0.35 19.23 -7.74
C ARG A 48 -0.51 20.44 -8.10
N GLN A 49 -1.82 20.25 -8.28
CA GLN A 49 -2.76 21.33 -8.63
C GLN A 49 -2.92 22.38 -7.53
N THR A 50 -2.48 22.11 -6.29
CA THR A 50 -2.48 23.12 -5.22
C THR A 50 -1.43 24.21 -5.42
N GLY A 51 -0.48 24.01 -6.34
CA GLY A 51 0.57 24.98 -6.70
C GLY A 51 1.72 25.10 -5.70
N GLY A 52 1.61 24.50 -4.51
CA GLY A 52 2.65 24.50 -3.48
C GLY A 52 3.63 23.33 -3.61
N GLU A 53 4.88 23.56 -3.22
CA GLU A 53 5.82 22.46 -2.99
C GLU A 53 5.36 21.63 -1.77
N THR A 54 5.27 20.31 -1.94
CA THR A 54 4.80 19.39 -0.90
C THR A 54 5.86 18.35 -0.59
N PHE A 55 6.28 18.24 0.67
CA PHE A 55 7.09 17.11 1.13
C PHE A 55 6.19 15.91 1.41
N VAL A 56 6.42 14.81 0.68
CA VAL A 56 5.60 13.60 0.73
C VAL A 56 6.39 12.48 1.41
N ILE A 57 5.74 11.77 2.34
CA ILE A 57 6.22 10.50 2.89
C ILE A 57 5.15 9.45 2.58
N VAL A 58 5.56 8.33 2.00
CA VAL A 58 4.72 7.16 1.74
C VAL A 58 5.38 5.98 2.44
N CYS A 59 4.64 5.32 3.31
CA CYS A 59 5.10 4.11 3.99
C CYS A 59 3.92 3.22 4.34
N SER A 60 4.16 1.92 4.42
CA SER A 60 3.24 0.98 5.06
C SER A 60 3.52 0.94 6.56
N ASP A 61 2.48 0.70 7.35
CA ASP A 61 2.54 0.51 8.79
C ASP A 61 3.11 -0.86 9.18
N HIS A 62 2.82 -1.91 8.40
CA HIS A 62 3.39 -3.25 8.55
C HIS A 62 3.27 -4.09 7.26
N GLY A 63 4.08 -5.13 7.14
CA GLY A 63 3.88 -6.20 6.16
C GLY A 63 2.91 -7.27 6.65
N THR A 64 2.70 -8.34 5.88
CA THR A 64 1.80 -9.45 6.24
C THR A 64 2.36 -10.76 5.68
N CYS A 65 2.29 -11.84 6.46
CA CYS A 65 2.68 -13.18 6.02
C CYS A 65 1.50 -13.91 5.34
N TYR A 66 1.83 -14.79 4.39
CA TYR A 66 0.92 -15.67 3.66
C TYR A 66 1.26 -17.17 3.84
N GLY A 67 2.06 -17.50 4.84
CA GLY A 67 2.44 -18.88 5.18
C GLY A 67 3.92 -19.06 5.49
N GLU A 68 4.73 -18.01 5.36
CA GLU A 68 6.15 -18.04 5.65
C GLU A 68 6.38 -18.43 7.11
N ASP A 69 7.28 -19.40 7.34
CA ASP A 69 7.55 -20.00 8.65
C ASP A 69 6.30 -20.51 9.39
N GLY A 70 5.25 -20.90 8.64
CA GLY A 70 3.97 -21.32 9.21
C GLY A 70 3.18 -20.18 9.85
N LYS A 71 3.52 -18.93 9.53
CA LYS A 71 2.86 -17.71 10.02
C LYS A 71 1.94 -17.12 8.97
N TYR A 72 0.83 -16.56 9.42
CA TYR A 72 -0.15 -15.87 8.59
C TYR A 72 -0.46 -14.51 9.21
N PHE A 73 -0.75 -13.53 8.36
CA PHE A 73 -1.10 -12.16 8.74
C PHE A 73 0.05 -11.41 9.43
N HIS A 74 -0.27 -10.57 10.41
CA HIS A 74 0.65 -9.65 11.09
C HIS A 74 0.36 -9.64 12.61
N SER A 75 0.89 -8.65 13.33
CA SER A 75 0.84 -8.54 14.82
C SER A 75 1.81 -9.45 15.58
N PHE A 76 2.93 -9.83 14.96
CA PHE A 76 4.02 -10.54 15.61
C PHE A 76 5.37 -10.11 15.02
N ASN A 77 6.44 -10.29 15.80
CA ASN A 77 7.79 -9.93 15.35
C ASN A 77 8.29 -10.93 14.31
N HIS A 78 8.30 -10.52 13.04
CA HIS A 78 8.79 -11.34 11.93
C HIS A 78 9.37 -10.44 10.83
N PRO A 79 10.46 -10.83 10.15
CA PRO A 79 11.07 -9.99 9.12
C PRO A 79 10.10 -9.54 8.02
N ILE A 80 9.16 -10.39 7.58
CA ILE A 80 8.15 -10.04 6.58
C ILE A 80 7.12 -9.04 7.11
N VAL A 81 6.79 -9.08 8.41
CA VAL A 81 5.88 -8.11 9.04
C VAL A 81 6.57 -6.76 9.26
N ASN A 82 7.88 -6.77 9.53
CA ASN A 82 8.63 -5.55 9.86
C ASN A 82 9.28 -4.87 8.65
N THR A 83 9.43 -5.57 7.52
CA THR A 83 10.03 -5.00 6.31
C THR A 83 8.94 -4.38 5.46
N VAL A 84 8.90 -3.05 5.42
CA VAL A 84 7.84 -2.28 4.75
C VAL A 84 8.40 -1.39 3.65
N PRO A 85 7.63 -1.11 2.58
CA PRO A 85 7.98 -0.07 1.61
C PRO A 85 7.99 1.30 2.29
N TYR A 86 8.99 2.11 1.94
CA TYR A 86 9.14 3.49 2.39
C TYR A 86 9.70 4.35 1.24
N MET A 87 9.11 5.52 1.04
CA MET A 87 9.58 6.51 0.07
C MET A 87 9.29 7.92 0.60
N HIS A 88 10.23 8.85 0.43
CA HIS A 88 9.97 10.28 0.63
C HIS A 88 10.54 11.09 -0.52
N PHE A 89 9.91 12.21 -0.85
CA PHE A 89 10.32 13.09 -1.94
C PHE A 89 9.64 14.46 -1.83
N LEU A 90 10.16 15.43 -2.58
CA LEU A 90 9.49 16.71 -2.82
C LEU A 90 8.62 16.60 -4.07
N LEU A 91 7.35 16.94 -3.95
CA LEU A 91 6.39 17.04 -5.03
C LEU A 91 6.23 18.52 -5.42
N SER A 92 6.68 18.88 -6.62
CA SER A 92 6.51 20.23 -7.16
C SER A 92 5.05 20.48 -7.59
N GLY A 93 4.54 21.66 -7.27
CA GLY A 93 3.25 22.12 -7.79
C GLY A 93 3.26 22.31 -9.31
N ASN A 94 2.09 22.28 -9.92
CA ASN A 94 1.91 22.80 -11.28
C ASN A 94 1.89 24.32 -11.20
N HIS A 95 2.62 24.98 -12.11
CA HIS A 95 2.57 26.43 -12.29
C HIS A 95 1.39 26.82 -13.19
#